data_AF-A0A5F8G3D7-F1
#
_entry.id   AF-A0A5F8G3D7-F1
#
_cell.length_a   1.000
_cell.length_b   1.000
_cell.length_c   1.000
_cell.angle_alpha   90.00
_cell.angle_beta   90.00
_cell.angle_gamma   90.00
#
_symmetry.space_group_name_H-M   'P 1'
#
loop_
_entity.id
_entity.type
_entity.pdbx_description
1 polymer ?
#
loop_
_entity_poly.entity_id
_entity_poly.type
_entity_poly.pdbx_seq_one_letter_code
_entity_poly.pdbx_strand_id
1 'polypeptide(L)'
;MYGRNVAPFLEPSFSVPVSWDLPGRRPELGLLKGQGVGPGAEHEGRQREGSGPRNQTQERMAGYTVITPDEVRRDKLTRIAKKELEDLEKWRQKQRSKPIHTKPNKLGGNQSEAEVRKKQQSQLLQFKYQQKLKREDSLRIQKEMEEAKFKAVKAIQREKSHKLEEKRRLQEKQRKEAFNDPPPCKFSEFLSGLEPKVLPRSSHPTSHSDPMWKLPALPKEHSLDKNEVPKTALKEQENWKLYKMKDEQRKKGDLLEVKRQWQEEERTKARQHDQRRVNNAFLDRIQGKSQAGGLQSGGFGNMNCGRGWGV
;
A
#
# COMPACT_ATOMS: atom_id res chain seq x y z
N MET A 1 29.65 50.82 -16.26
CA MET A 1 28.20 50.52 -16.13
C MET A 1 27.86 49.36 -17.05
N TYR A 2 27.59 48.20 -16.45
CA TYR A 2 26.95 46.98 -16.98
C TYR A 2 27.37 46.39 -18.34
N GLY A 3 28.35 45.49 -18.30
CA GLY A 3 28.52 44.43 -19.30
C GLY A 3 28.15 43.08 -18.69
N ARG A 4 26.94 42.58 -18.99
CA ARG A 4 26.47 41.23 -18.62
C ARG A 4 27.25 40.20 -19.45
N ASN A 5 28.16 39.47 -18.81
CA ASN A 5 28.72 38.25 -19.41
C ASN A 5 27.76 37.08 -19.13
N VAL A 6 27.20 36.58 -20.22
CA VAL A 6 26.44 35.34 -20.34
C VAL A 6 27.44 34.18 -20.22
N ALA A 7 27.37 33.43 -19.13
CA ALA A 7 28.05 32.14 -19.03
C ALA A 7 27.12 31.05 -19.62
N PRO A 8 27.61 30.20 -20.54
CA PRO A 8 26.80 29.16 -21.14
C PRO A 8 26.58 27.98 -20.18
N PHE A 9 25.37 27.45 -20.30
CA PHE A 9 24.84 26.21 -19.75
C PHE A 9 25.84 25.04 -19.91
N LEU A 10 26.42 24.58 -18.79
CA LEU A 10 27.17 23.32 -18.75
C LEU A 10 26.19 22.17 -18.48
N GLU A 11 25.99 21.35 -19.51
CA GLU A 11 25.44 20.00 -19.42
C GLU A 11 26.30 19.13 -18.48
N PRO A 12 25.70 18.43 -17.49
CA PRO A 12 26.39 17.33 -16.84
C PRO A 12 26.23 16.05 -17.67
N SER A 13 27.35 15.66 -18.27
CA SER A 13 27.62 14.35 -18.86
C SER A 13 27.13 13.19 -17.99
N PHE A 14 26.26 12.35 -18.55
CA PHE A 14 25.92 11.03 -18.02
C PHE A 14 27.14 10.11 -18.11
N SER A 15 27.87 9.95 -17.01
CA SER A 15 28.80 8.84 -16.82
C SER A 15 28.07 7.70 -16.12
N VAL A 16 27.91 6.59 -16.83
CA VAL A 16 27.40 5.31 -16.33
C VAL A 16 28.48 4.64 -15.48
N PRO A 17 28.23 4.27 -14.21
CA PRO A 17 29.06 3.31 -13.52
C PRO A 17 28.48 1.91 -13.67
N VAL A 18 29.20 1.12 -14.48
CA VAL A 18 29.62 -0.26 -14.22
C VAL A 18 28.88 -0.97 -13.08
N SER A 19 28.05 -1.93 -13.48
CA SER A 19 27.41 -2.92 -12.62
C SER A 19 28.45 -3.80 -11.94
N TRP A 20 28.50 -3.78 -10.61
CA TRP A 20 29.25 -4.76 -9.83
C TRP A 20 28.43 -6.03 -9.62
N ASP A 21 29.06 -7.14 -9.96
CA ASP A 21 28.65 -8.51 -9.69
C ASP A 21 28.47 -8.77 -8.18
N LEU A 22 27.42 -9.52 -7.85
CA LEU A 22 27.23 -10.19 -6.56
C LEU A 22 27.57 -11.69 -6.72
N PRO A 23 28.45 -12.28 -5.90
CA PRO A 23 28.70 -13.71 -5.94
C PRO A 23 27.71 -14.49 -5.04
N GLY A 24 27.35 -15.69 -5.49
CA GLY A 24 26.97 -16.78 -4.59
C GLY A 24 25.51 -17.24 -4.65
N ARG A 25 25.08 -17.79 -5.78
CA ARG A 25 23.96 -18.76 -5.80
C ARG A 25 24.46 -20.11 -6.31
N ARG A 26 24.39 -21.08 -5.40
CA ARG A 26 24.71 -22.52 -5.47
C ARG A 26 24.26 -23.20 -6.79
N PRO A 27 25.09 -24.04 -7.43
CA PRO A 27 24.64 -24.88 -8.54
C PRO A 27 23.88 -26.10 -8.04
N GLU A 28 22.59 -26.15 -8.36
CA GLU A 28 21.76 -27.36 -8.41
C GLU A 28 22.30 -28.24 -9.55
N LEU A 29 22.73 -29.46 -9.22
CA LEU A 29 23.19 -30.44 -10.22
C LEU A 29 21.97 -31.03 -10.94
N GLY A 30 21.73 -30.55 -12.16
CA GLY A 30 20.76 -31.09 -13.09
C GLY A 30 21.15 -32.51 -13.54
N LEU A 31 20.23 -33.43 -13.31
CA LEU A 31 20.20 -34.79 -13.84
C LEU A 31 20.07 -34.73 -15.37
N LEU A 32 21.12 -35.08 -16.12
CA LEU A 32 21.03 -35.31 -17.57
C LEU A 32 21.12 -36.80 -17.89
N LYS A 33 20.12 -37.20 -18.68
CA LYS A 33 19.77 -38.56 -19.12
C LYS A 33 20.14 -38.68 -20.61
N GLY A 34 20.84 -39.75 -20.97
CA GLY A 34 21.03 -40.28 -22.33
C GLY A 34 21.92 -41.53 -22.23
N GLN A 35 21.43 -42.77 -22.45
CA GLN A 35 21.26 -43.44 -23.77
C GLN A 35 22.41 -43.10 -24.73
N GLY A 36 23.23 -44.01 -25.27
CA GLY A 36 23.30 -45.47 -25.24
C GLY A 36 24.01 -45.94 -26.53
N VAL A 37 24.77 -47.04 -26.41
CA VAL A 37 25.17 -48.02 -27.47
C VAL A 37 26.36 -47.69 -28.37
N GLY A 38 27.31 -48.65 -28.42
CA GLY A 38 28.34 -48.83 -29.45
C GLY A 38 29.47 -49.78 -29.02
N PRO A 39 29.51 -51.06 -29.46
CA PRO A 39 30.39 -52.12 -28.95
C PRO A 39 31.63 -52.38 -29.83
N GLY A 40 32.64 -53.09 -29.30
CA GLY A 40 33.64 -53.75 -30.15
C GLY A 40 34.90 -54.26 -29.45
N ALA A 41 35.27 -55.50 -29.80
CA ALA A 41 36.56 -56.18 -29.66
C ALA A 41 36.82 -57.02 -28.40
N GLU A 42 36.57 -58.31 -28.62
CA GLU A 42 37.09 -59.51 -27.97
C GLU A 42 38.63 -59.50 -27.86
N HIS A 43 39.19 -60.04 -26.78
CA HIS A 43 40.01 -61.26 -26.84
C HIS A 43 40.42 -61.75 -25.45
N GLU A 44 40.41 -63.07 -25.33
CA GLU A 44 40.69 -63.86 -24.14
C GLU A 44 42.09 -63.66 -23.54
N GLY A 45 42.17 -63.84 -22.22
CA GLY A 45 43.42 -63.85 -21.46
C GLY A 45 43.27 -64.57 -20.12
N ARG A 46 42.93 -65.86 -20.20
CA ARG A 46 43.30 -66.97 -19.29
C ARG A 46 43.86 -66.62 -17.88
N GLN A 47 43.01 -66.89 -16.89
CA GLN A 47 43.23 -67.39 -15.53
C GLN A 47 44.68 -67.59 -15.00
N ARG A 48 44.98 -66.97 -13.83
CA ARG A 48 45.21 -67.64 -12.53
C ARG A 48 45.55 -66.61 -11.44
N GLU A 49 44.64 -66.41 -10.49
CA GLU A 49 44.73 -66.86 -9.09
C GLU A 49 45.67 -66.04 -8.20
N GLY A 50 45.07 -65.13 -7.44
CA GLY A 50 45.64 -64.51 -6.25
C GLY A 50 44.54 -64.45 -5.19
N SER A 51 44.74 -65.20 -4.11
CA SER A 51 43.83 -65.41 -3.00
C SER A 51 43.54 -64.12 -2.22
N GLY A 52 42.26 -63.93 -1.86
CA GLY A 52 41.79 -62.88 -0.96
C GLY A 52 40.49 -63.32 -0.28
N PRO A 53 40.21 -62.86 0.96
CA PRO A 53 39.23 -63.48 1.84
C PRO A 53 37.83 -63.43 1.23
N ARG A 54 37.19 -64.59 1.26
CA ARG A 54 35.83 -64.88 0.82
C ARG A 54 34.87 -63.78 1.32
N ASN A 55 34.51 -62.87 0.43
CA ASN A 55 33.49 -61.87 0.72
C ASN A 55 32.19 -62.59 1.08
N GLN A 56 31.62 -62.12 2.18
CA GLN A 56 30.44 -62.61 2.86
C GLN A 56 29.32 -62.95 1.86
N THR A 57 28.64 -64.06 2.13
CA THR A 57 27.50 -64.60 1.38
C THR A 57 26.57 -63.50 0.88
N GLN A 58 26.78 -63.06 -0.35
CA GLN A 58 25.91 -62.14 -1.04
C GLN A 58 24.73 -62.96 -1.56
N GLU A 59 23.64 -62.99 -0.79
CA GLU A 59 22.38 -63.56 -1.26
C GLU A 59 21.87 -62.69 -2.42
N ARG A 60 21.93 -63.24 -3.63
CA ARG A 60 21.39 -62.60 -4.83
C ARG A 60 19.92 -62.98 -4.96
N MET A 61 19.04 -62.04 -4.65
CA MET A 61 17.59 -62.18 -4.86
C MET A 61 17.21 -61.36 -6.09
N ALA A 62 16.86 -62.05 -7.19
CA ALA A 62 16.20 -61.58 -8.42
C ALA A 62 16.32 -60.07 -8.80
N GLY A 63 17.52 -59.49 -8.71
CA GLY A 63 17.81 -58.11 -9.16
C GLY A 63 18.58 -57.21 -8.19
N TYR A 64 18.72 -57.57 -6.91
CA TYR A 64 19.57 -56.84 -5.96
C TYR A 64 20.44 -57.77 -5.12
N THR A 65 21.53 -57.22 -4.57
CA THR A 65 22.44 -57.94 -3.70
C THR A 65 22.30 -57.40 -2.28
N VAL A 66 21.90 -58.26 -1.34
CA VAL A 66 21.86 -57.90 0.08
C VAL A 66 23.26 -58.09 0.66
N ILE A 67 23.94 -56.98 0.96
CA ILE A 67 25.24 -57.02 1.65
C ILE A 67 24.96 -57.05 3.15
N THR A 68 25.27 -58.17 3.79
CA THR A 68 25.19 -58.27 5.25
C THR A 68 26.15 -57.28 5.89
N PRO A 69 25.72 -56.55 6.94
CA PRO A 69 26.60 -55.56 7.52
C PRO A 69 27.77 -56.22 8.27
N ASP A 70 28.99 -55.82 7.96
CA ASP A 70 30.20 -56.22 8.69
C ASP A 70 30.11 -55.81 10.17
N GLU A 71 29.96 -56.81 11.04
CA GLU A 71 29.83 -56.65 12.49
C GLU A 71 31.07 -56.03 13.12
N VAL A 72 32.28 -56.40 12.65
CA VAL A 72 33.55 -55.88 13.17
C VAL A 72 33.68 -54.39 12.84
N ARG A 73 33.35 -54.01 11.61
CA ARG A 73 33.33 -52.59 11.20
C ARG A 73 32.28 -51.80 11.95
N ARG A 74 31.10 -52.37 12.17
CA ARG A 74 30.01 -51.75 12.94
C ARG A 74 30.39 -51.53 14.40
N ASP A 75 30.98 -52.52 15.05
CA ASP A 75 31.41 -52.42 16.44
C ASP A 75 32.52 -51.39 16.61
N LYS A 76 33.47 -51.35 15.67
CA LYS A 76 34.51 -50.31 15.62
C LYS A 76 33.89 -48.91 15.53
N LEU A 77 32.93 -48.70 14.63
CA LEU A 77 32.23 -47.43 14.50
C LEU A 77 31.45 -47.06 15.77
N THR A 78 30.80 -48.04 16.39
CA THR A 78 30.04 -47.84 17.63
C THR A 78 30.96 -47.45 18.80
N ARG A 79 32.14 -48.09 18.90
CA ARG A 79 33.16 -47.75 19.91
C ARG A 79 33.72 -46.34 19.70
N ILE A 80 34.02 -45.97 18.45
CA ILE A 80 34.50 -44.62 18.12
C ILE A 80 33.43 -43.58 18.47
N ALA A 81 32.18 -43.80 18.04
CA ALA A 81 31.07 -42.89 18.33
C ALA A 81 30.86 -42.68 19.84
N LYS A 82 30.93 -43.75 20.63
CA LYS A 82 30.84 -43.66 22.11
C LYS A 82 32.00 -42.85 22.69
N LYS A 83 33.23 -43.12 22.24
CA LYS A 83 34.41 -42.41 22.71
C LYS A 83 34.37 -40.92 22.36
N GLU A 84 33.95 -40.59 21.14
CA GLU A 84 33.80 -39.20 20.70
C GLU A 84 32.74 -38.44 21.51
N LEU A 85 31.63 -39.09 21.87
CA LEU A 85 30.62 -38.51 22.77
C LEU A 85 31.19 -38.19 24.15
N GLU A 86 31.95 -39.13 24.73
CA GLU A 86 32.60 -38.92 26.03
C GLU A 86 33.66 -37.81 25.98
N ASP A 87 34.47 -37.78 24.91
CA ASP A 87 35.50 -36.75 24.72
C ASP A 87 34.87 -35.36 24.52
N LEU A 88 33.74 -35.28 23.81
CA LEU A 88 32.95 -34.06 23.65
C LEU A 88 32.38 -33.59 24.98
N GLU A 89 31.85 -34.50 25.80
CA GLU A 89 31.33 -34.15 27.12
C GLU A 89 32.44 -33.65 28.05
N LYS A 90 33.59 -34.33 28.08
CA LYS A 90 34.77 -33.86 28.82
C LYS A 90 35.24 -32.49 28.32
N TRP A 91 35.22 -32.26 27.01
CA TRP A 91 35.54 -30.95 26.44
C TRP A 91 34.52 -29.89 26.88
N ARG A 92 33.21 -30.18 26.82
CA ARG A 92 32.16 -29.28 27.33
C ARG A 92 32.34 -28.97 28.81
N GLN A 93 32.71 -29.96 29.63
CA GLN A 93 32.96 -29.78 31.05
C GLN A 93 34.21 -28.93 31.30
N LYS A 94 35.29 -29.14 30.53
CA LYS A 94 36.50 -28.30 30.59
C LYS A 94 36.25 -26.87 30.13
N GLN A 95 35.40 -26.68 29.12
CA GLN A 95 35.01 -25.37 28.59
C GLN A 95 33.88 -24.69 29.39
N ARG A 96 33.19 -25.44 30.25
CA ARG A 96 32.20 -24.86 31.16
C ARG A 96 32.94 -23.95 32.13
N SER A 97 32.78 -22.64 31.93
CA SER A 97 33.14 -21.64 32.93
C SER A 97 32.46 -21.98 34.26
N LYS A 98 33.22 -21.97 35.35
CA LYS A 98 32.67 -22.20 36.69
C LYS A 98 31.52 -21.21 36.95
N PRO A 99 30.39 -21.66 37.52
CA PRO A 99 29.30 -20.77 37.90
C PRO A 99 29.85 -19.66 38.81
N ILE A 100 29.82 -18.43 38.31
CA ILE A 100 30.35 -17.27 39.03
C ILE A 100 29.34 -16.92 40.12
N HIS A 101 29.57 -17.43 41.34
CA HIS A 101 28.84 -17.01 42.53
C HIS A 101 29.53 -15.77 43.14
N THR A 102 29.61 -14.70 42.36
CA THR A 102 29.97 -13.39 42.90
C THR A 102 28.79 -12.84 43.67
N LYS A 103 28.99 -12.46 44.94
CA LYS A 103 28.00 -11.68 45.68
C LYS A 103 27.70 -10.42 44.84
N PRO A 104 26.42 -10.07 44.60
CA PRO A 104 26.08 -8.92 43.77
C PRO A 104 26.86 -7.70 44.25
N ASN A 105 27.63 -7.08 43.34
CA ASN A 105 28.36 -5.88 43.69
C ASN A 105 27.32 -4.81 44.07
N LYS A 106 27.50 -4.19 45.23
CA LYS A 106 26.65 -3.06 45.64
C LYS A 106 27.04 -1.88 44.76
N LEU A 107 26.20 -1.54 43.78
CA LEU A 107 26.26 -0.23 43.14
C LEU A 107 25.95 0.78 44.26
N GLY A 108 26.85 1.72 44.53
CA GLY A 108 26.82 2.59 45.71
C GLY A 108 25.42 3.04 46.14
N GLY A 109 25.13 2.89 47.44
CA GLY A 109 23.80 3.02 48.04
C GLY A 109 23.27 1.69 48.61
N ASN A 110 22.01 1.67 49.06
CA ASN A 110 21.38 0.49 49.68
C ASN A 110 20.82 -0.53 48.67
N GLN A 111 20.95 -0.29 47.36
CA GLN A 111 20.38 -1.15 46.32
C GLN A 111 21.40 -2.15 45.80
N SER A 112 20.96 -3.39 45.59
CA SER A 112 21.77 -4.42 44.94
C SER A 112 21.78 -4.23 43.42
N GLU A 113 22.91 -4.50 42.76
CA GLU A 113 22.99 -4.44 41.30
C GLU A 113 21.92 -5.29 40.60
N ALA A 114 21.59 -6.47 41.17
CA ALA A 114 20.56 -7.34 40.63
C ALA A 114 19.17 -6.67 40.64
N GLU A 115 18.89 -5.88 41.67
CA GLU A 115 17.63 -5.15 41.82
C GLU A 115 17.53 -3.99 40.81
N VAL A 116 18.62 -3.25 40.63
CA VAL A 116 18.71 -2.19 39.61
C VAL A 116 18.51 -2.76 38.21
N ARG A 117 19.15 -3.89 37.89
CA ARG A 117 18.97 -4.57 36.60
C ARG A 117 17.54 -5.07 36.42
N LYS A 118 16.94 -5.67 37.44
CA LYS A 118 15.53 -6.11 37.41
C LYS A 118 14.61 -4.91 37.15
N LYS A 119 14.82 -3.80 37.86
CA LYS A 119 14.05 -2.57 37.68
C LYS A 119 14.18 -2.00 36.27
N GLN A 120 15.40 -1.97 35.73
CA GLN A 120 15.65 -1.54 34.35
C GLN A 120 14.92 -2.43 33.34
N GLN A 121 14.96 -3.76 33.53
CA GLN A 121 14.22 -4.70 32.67
C GLN A 121 12.71 -4.48 32.77
N SER A 122 12.17 -4.31 33.98
CA SER A 122 10.74 -4.04 34.19
C SER A 122 10.30 -2.73 33.53
N GLN A 123 11.08 -1.67 33.67
CA GLN A 123 10.81 -0.37 33.03
C GLN A 123 10.82 -0.47 31.51
N LEU A 124 11.81 -1.18 30.94
CA LEU A 124 11.87 -1.41 29.50
C LEU A 124 10.63 -2.15 28.99
N LEU A 125 10.15 -3.15 29.74
CA LEU A 125 8.96 -3.91 29.39
C LEU A 125 7.69 -3.05 29.45
N GLN A 126 7.53 -2.24 30.50
CA GLN A 126 6.43 -1.30 30.64
C GLN A 126 6.39 -0.29 29.49
N PHE A 127 7.54 0.29 29.14
CA PHE A 127 7.65 1.24 28.04
C PHE A 127 7.29 0.57 26.70
N LYS A 128 7.80 -0.63 26.43
CA LYS A 128 7.46 -1.40 25.22
C LYS A 128 5.95 -1.64 25.11
N TYR A 129 5.31 -1.99 26.23
CA TYR A 129 3.87 -2.24 26.27
C TYR A 129 3.07 -0.96 26.00
N GLN A 130 3.40 0.15 26.66
CA GLN A 130 2.75 1.44 26.41
C GLN A 130 2.92 1.90 24.95
N GLN A 131 4.10 1.70 24.37
CA GLN A 131 4.33 2.03 22.98
C GLN A 131 3.48 1.17 22.04
N LYS A 132 3.26 -0.11 22.37
CA LYS A 132 2.39 -1.00 21.61
C LYS A 132 0.94 -0.52 21.65
N LEU A 133 0.43 -0.16 22.83
CA LEU A 133 -0.93 0.39 22.97
C LEU A 133 -1.11 1.65 22.11
N LYS A 134 -0.19 2.61 22.20
CA LYS A 134 -0.28 3.85 21.39
C LYS A 134 -0.30 3.57 19.88
N ARG A 135 0.46 2.57 19.41
CA ARG A 135 0.42 2.15 18.00
C ARG A 135 -0.94 1.56 17.64
N GLU A 136 -1.45 0.65 18.46
CA GLU A 136 -2.76 0.02 18.21
C GLU A 136 -3.89 1.05 18.20
N ASP A 137 -3.90 1.99 19.14
CA ASP A 137 -4.90 3.06 19.21
C ASP A 137 -4.85 3.96 17.97
N SER A 138 -3.64 4.34 17.53
CA SER A 138 -3.49 5.13 16.30
C SER A 138 -4.02 4.40 15.06
N LEU A 139 -3.80 3.09 14.98
CA LEU A 139 -4.30 2.27 13.88
C LEU A 139 -5.81 2.10 13.93
N ARG A 140 -6.41 1.99 15.12
CA ARG A 140 -7.87 1.94 15.30
C ARG A 140 -8.53 3.23 14.83
N ILE A 141 -8.01 4.38 15.27
CA ILE A 141 -8.52 5.69 14.87
C ILE A 141 -8.41 5.88 13.35
N GLN A 142 -7.29 5.48 12.74
CA GLN A 142 -7.13 5.55 11.29
C GLN A 142 -8.18 4.71 10.55
N LYS A 143 -8.42 3.47 10.98
CA LYS A 143 -9.45 2.61 10.39
C LYS A 143 -10.85 3.21 10.53
N GLU A 144 -11.20 3.72 11.69
CA GLU A 144 -12.50 4.36 11.92
C GLU A 144 -12.69 5.59 11.01
N MET A 145 -11.65 6.41 10.84
CA MET A 145 -11.69 7.54 9.91
C MET A 145 -11.84 7.09 8.46
N GLU A 146 -11.14 6.04 8.03
CA GLU A 146 -11.27 5.47 6.68
C GLU A 146 -12.67 4.91 6.44
N GLU A 147 -13.22 4.18 7.40
CA GLU A 147 -14.59 3.67 7.34
C GLU A 147 -15.63 4.79 7.30
N ALA A 148 -15.44 5.86 8.08
CA ALA A 148 -16.33 7.02 8.07
C ALA A 148 -16.30 7.74 6.72
N LYS A 149 -15.11 7.91 6.12
CA LYS A 149 -14.96 8.46 4.76
C LYS A 149 -15.67 7.60 3.72
N PHE A 150 -15.50 6.28 3.79
CA PHE A 150 -16.16 5.36 2.88
C PHE A 150 -17.69 5.39 3.03
N LYS A 151 -18.20 5.44 4.26
CA LYS A 151 -19.63 5.62 4.55
C LYS A 151 -20.16 6.95 4.00
N ALA A 152 -19.41 8.04 4.14
CA ALA A 152 -19.77 9.34 3.60
C ALA A 152 -19.85 9.33 2.06
N VAL A 153 -18.86 8.74 1.38
CA VAL A 153 -18.87 8.57 -0.08
C VAL A 153 -20.07 7.75 -0.53
N LYS A 154 -20.39 6.65 0.18
CA LYS A 154 -21.60 5.85 -0.08
C LYS A 154 -22.89 6.66 0.12
N ALA A 155 -22.98 7.47 1.16
CA ALA A 155 -24.14 8.32 1.42
C ALA A 155 -24.33 9.34 0.30
N ILE A 156 -23.26 10.01 -0.12
CA ILE A 156 -23.28 10.94 -1.26
C ILE A 156 -23.77 10.23 -2.53
N GLN A 157 -23.28 9.02 -2.80
CA GLN A 157 -23.71 8.26 -3.98
C GLN A 157 -25.19 7.86 -3.92
N ARG A 158 -25.67 7.46 -2.73
CA ARG A 158 -27.10 7.16 -2.51
C ARG A 158 -27.97 8.40 -2.69
N GLU A 159 -27.55 9.54 -2.17
CA GLU A 159 -28.27 10.80 -2.33
C GLU A 159 -28.34 11.21 -3.81
N LYS A 160 -27.24 11.08 -4.56
CA LYS A 160 -27.23 11.30 -6.02
C LYS A 160 -28.20 10.39 -6.75
N SER A 161 -28.23 9.10 -6.39
CA SER A 161 -29.16 8.12 -6.96
C SER A 161 -30.62 8.47 -6.63
N HIS A 162 -30.90 8.81 -5.37
CA HIS A 162 -32.23 9.23 -4.93
C HIS A 162 -32.71 10.48 -5.68
N LYS A 163 -31.85 11.49 -5.83
CA LYS A 163 -32.18 12.70 -6.61
C LYS A 163 -32.45 12.38 -8.08
N LEU A 164 -31.75 11.41 -8.66
CA LEU A 164 -32.00 10.96 -10.04
C LEU A 164 -33.36 10.26 -10.17
N GLU A 165 -33.69 9.36 -9.24
CA GLU A 165 -34.96 8.62 -9.26
C GLU A 165 -36.16 9.55 -9.04
N GLU A 166 -36.05 10.54 -8.16
CA GLU A 166 -37.13 11.53 -7.97
C GLU A 166 -37.38 12.37 -9.23
N LYS A 167 -36.34 12.71 -9.99
CA LYS A 167 -36.51 13.36 -11.31
C LYS A 167 -37.22 12.44 -12.30
N ARG A 168 -36.84 11.16 -12.34
CA ARG A 168 -37.50 10.16 -13.19
C ARG A 168 -38.97 10.00 -12.81
N ARG A 169 -39.28 9.94 -11.52
CA ARG A 169 -40.67 9.90 -11.01
C ARG A 169 -41.47 11.12 -11.42
N LEU A 170 -40.89 12.32 -11.36
CA LEU A 170 -41.56 13.54 -11.80
C LEU A 170 -41.86 13.50 -13.30
N GLN A 171 -40.91 13.06 -14.12
CA GLN A 171 -41.12 12.90 -15.56
C GLN A 171 -42.19 11.85 -15.88
N GLU A 172 -42.19 10.72 -15.17
CA GLU A 172 -43.19 9.67 -15.30
C GLU A 172 -44.59 10.19 -14.91
N LYS A 173 -44.69 11.01 -13.85
CA LYS A 173 -45.94 11.67 -13.46
C LYS A 173 -46.44 12.60 -14.56
N GLN A 174 -45.58 13.45 -15.13
CA GLN A 174 -45.96 14.32 -16.24
C GLN A 174 -46.42 13.53 -17.47
N ARG A 175 -45.72 12.43 -17.80
CA ARG A 175 -46.13 11.51 -18.88
C ARG A 175 -47.52 10.90 -18.60
N LYS A 176 -47.77 10.48 -17.36
CA LYS A 176 -49.06 9.92 -16.94
C LYS A 176 -50.16 10.97 -16.97
N GLU A 177 -49.88 12.19 -16.51
CA GLU A 177 -50.84 13.29 -16.52
C GLU A 177 -51.23 13.68 -17.95
N ALA A 178 -50.26 13.88 -18.84
CA ALA A 178 -50.51 14.14 -20.26
C ALA A 178 -51.23 12.98 -20.99
N PHE A 179 -51.12 11.75 -20.49
CA PHE A 179 -51.86 10.60 -21.00
C PHE A 179 -53.28 10.51 -20.42
N ASN A 180 -53.47 10.93 -19.16
CA ASN A 180 -54.77 10.93 -18.50
C ASN A 180 -55.61 12.16 -18.85
N ASP A 181 -54.98 13.26 -19.29
CA ASP A 181 -55.66 14.40 -19.90
C ASP A 181 -56.37 13.92 -21.17
N PRO A 182 -57.72 13.83 -21.17
CA PRO A 182 -58.44 13.47 -22.38
C PRO A 182 -58.13 14.56 -23.41
N PRO A 183 -57.81 14.21 -24.68
CA PRO A 183 -57.81 15.20 -25.74
C PRO A 183 -59.14 15.97 -25.65
N PRO A 184 -59.16 17.32 -25.75
CA PRO A 184 -60.42 18.06 -25.72
C PRO A 184 -61.34 17.38 -26.71
N CYS A 185 -62.42 16.78 -26.22
CA CYS A 185 -63.26 15.84 -26.96
C CYS A 185 -63.87 16.57 -28.16
N LYS A 186 -63.11 16.66 -29.26
CA LYS A 186 -63.59 17.10 -30.56
C LYS A 186 -64.68 16.17 -31.07
N PHE A 187 -64.79 14.97 -30.50
CA PHE A 187 -65.86 14.03 -30.81
C PHE A 187 -67.26 14.58 -30.48
N SER A 188 -67.45 15.34 -29.40
CA SER A 188 -68.78 15.92 -29.12
C SER A 188 -69.10 17.08 -30.05
N GLU A 189 -68.11 17.92 -30.41
CA GLU A 189 -68.23 18.96 -31.44
C GLU A 189 -68.45 18.36 -32.85
N PHE A 190 -67.81 17.22 -33.14
CA PHE A 190 -67.96 16.50 -34.40
C PHE A 190 -69.34 15.84 -34.51
N LEU A 191 -69.86 15.30 -33.40
CA LEU A 191 -71.22 14.76 -33.35
C LEU A 191 -72.29 15.86 -33.37
N SER A 192 -72.07 17.02 -32.76
CA SER A 192 -73.02 18.14 -32.80
C SER A 192 -73.08 18.83 -34.17
N GLY A 193 -72.00 18.79 -34.96
CA GLY A 193 -72.00 19.23 -36.36
C GLY A 193 -72.69 18.25 -37.33
N LEU A 194 -72.81 16.98 -36.93
CA LEU A 194 -73.52 15.94 -37.68
C LEU A 194 -75.00 15.82 -37.28
N GLU A 195 -75.46 16.59 -36.29
CA GLU A 195 -76.86 16.63 -35.90
C GLU A 195 -77.68 17.30 -37.04
N PRO A 196 -78.58 16.58 -37.73
CA PRO A 196 -79.36 17.17 -38.79
C PRO A 196 -80.34 18.17 -38.17
N LYS A 197 -80.15 19.46 -38.46
CA LYS A 197 -81.24 20.44 -38.31
C LYS A 197 -82.37 19.99 -39.21
N VAL A 198 -83.41 19.39 -38.61
CA VAL A 198 -84.70 19.19 -39.25
C VAL A 198 -85.23 20.57 -39.62
N LEU A 199 -85.11 20.93 -40.89
CA LEU A 199 -85.68 22.14 -41.48
C LEU A 199 -87.18 21.90 -41.73
N PRO A 200 -88.10 22.69 -41.14
CA PRO A 200 -89.41 22.88 -41.73
C PRO A 200 -89.23 23.75 -42.98
N ARG A 201 -89.63 23.18 -44.10
CA ARG A 201 -89.70 23.79 -45.42
C ARG A 201 -90.47 25.11 -45.38
N SER A 202 -89.80 26.23 -45.63
CA SER A 202 -90.44 27.47 -46.05
C SER A 202 -89.46 28.38 -46.79
N SER A 203 -89.99 29.01 -47.83
CA SER A 203 -89.30 29.63 -48.96
C SER A 203 -89.00 31.12 -48.73
N HIS A 204 -87.75 31.52 -49.04
CA HIS A 204 -87.19 32.82 -49.53
C HIS A 204 -87.81 34.19 -49.16
N PRO A 205 -87.11 35.33 -49.41
CA PRO A 205 -85.77 35.76 -49.01
C PRO A 205 -85.80 37.21 -48.44
N THR A 206 -84.61 37.81 -48.23
CA THR A 206 -84.25 39.25 -48.40
C THR A 206 -83.62 39.94 -47.18
N SER A 207 -82.53 40.64 -47.48
CA SER A 207 -82.06 41.93 -46.93
C SER A 207 -81.07 41.95 -45.77
N HIS A 208 -79.87 42.42 -46.12
CA HIS A 208 -79.08 43.44 -45.44
C HIS A 208 -79.23 43.58 -43.92
N SER A 209 -78.17 43.23 -43.19
CA SER A 209 -77.42 44.19 -42.37
C SER A 209 -76.19 43.50 -41.78
N ASP A 210 -75.01 43.92 -42.23
CA ASP A 210 -73.82 43.91 -41.38
C ASP A 210 -73.76 45.35 -40.82
N PRO A 211 -73.55 45.54 -39.52
CA PRO A 211 -72.16 45.58 -39.14
C PRO A 211 -71.89 44.98 -37.76
N MET A 212 -70.58 44.90 -37.49
CA MET A 212 -69.95 45.16 -36.19
C MET A 212 -69.33 43.91 -35.59
N TRP A 213 -68.14 43.60 -36.09
CA TRP A 213 -67.10 42.89 -35.37
C TRP A 213 -66.93 43.49 -33.97
N LYS A 214 -67.59 42.89 -32.98
CA LYS A 214 -67.26 43.09 -31.55
C LYS A 214 -66.39 41.93 -31.12
N LEU A 215 -65.08 42.15 -31.09
CA LEU A 215 -64.17 41.30 -30.34
C LEU A 215 -64.59 41.33 -28.86
N PRO A 216 -64.72 40.17 -28.18
CA PRO A 216 -64.79 40.16 -26.73
C PRO A 216 -63.48 40.76 -26.19
N ALA A 217 -63.60 41.84 -25.42
CA ALA A 217 -62.47 42.40 -24.70
C ALA A 217 -61.88 41.30 -23.80
N LEU A 218 -60.62 40.94 -24.08
CA LEU A 218 -59.82 40.06 -23.25
C LEU A 218 -59.75 40.61 -21.81
N PRO A 219 -59.92 39.77 -20.77
CA PRO A 219 -59.67 40.15 -19.40
C PRO A 219 -58.21 40.60 -19.24
N LYS A 220 -58.03 41.85 -18.83
CA LYS A 220 -56.73 42.41 -18.48
C LYS A 220 -56.42 42.09 -17.02
N GLU A 221 -56.04 40.85 -16.75
CA GLU A 221 -55.63 40.40 -15.42
C GLU A 221 -54.34 39.57 -15.52
N HIS A 222 -53.32 40.03 -14.77
CA HIS A 222 -52.08 39.34 -14.36
C HIS A 222 -51.07 38.84 -15.42
N SER A 223 -50.12 39.72 -15.79
CA SER A 223 -48.84 39.31 -16.40
C SER A 223 -47.63 39.87 -15.63
N LEU A 224 -47.61 39.72 -14.31
CA LEU A 224 -46.44 40.05 -13.48
C LEU A 224 -46.08 38.90 -12.52
N ASP A 225 -45.96 37.68 -13.05
CA ASP A 225 -45.36 36.58 -12.28
C ASP A 225 -44.50 35.62 -13.13
N LYS A 226 -44.46 35.80 -14.45
CA LYS A 226 -43.71 34.93 -15.38
C LYS A 226 -42.29 35.42 -15.68
N ASN A 227 -41.96 36.65 -15.29
CA ASN A 227 -40.68 37.31 -15.62
C ASN A 227 -39.65 37.27 -14.48
N GLU A 228 -40.01 36.76 -13.29
CA GLU A 228 -39.07 36.57 -12.17
C GLU A 228 -38.32 35.24 -12.26
N VAL A 229 -39.02 34.16 -12.65
CA VAL A 229 -38.47 32.82 -12.86
C VAL A 229 -37.27 32.77 -13.85
N PRO A 230 -37.30 33.45 -15.01
CA PRO A 230 -36.14 33.48 -15.90
C PRO A 230 -34.97 34.31 -15.33
N LYS A 231 -35.24 35.34 -14.50
CA LYS A 231 -34.18 36.16 -13.88
C LYS A 231 -33.47 35.41 -12.75
N THR A 232 -34.16 34.55 -12.01
CA THR A 232 -33.54 33.69 -10.99
C THR A 232 -32.74 32.56 -11.62
N ALA A 233 -33.23 31.95 -12.71
CA ALA A 233 -32.50 30.91 -13.44
C ALA A 233 -31.17 31.40 -14.03
N LEU A 234 -31.12 32.65 -14.54
CA LEU A 234 -29.89 33.24 -15.07
C LEU A 234 -28.86 33.51 -13.95
N LYS A 235 -29.32 34.00 -12.79
CA LYS A 235 -28.49 34.16 -11.58
C LYS A 235 -27.99 32.81 -11.05
N GLU A 236 -28.80 31.75 -11.10
CA GLU A 236 -28.39 30.40 -10.72
C GLU A 236 -27.31 29.83 -11.66
N GLN A 237 -27.40 30.10 -12.95
CA GLN A 237 -26.38 29.71 -13.92
C GLN A 237 -25.04 30.43 -13.67
N GLU A 238 -25.08 31.72 -13.36
CA GLU A 238 -23.90 32.50 -12.97
C GLU A 238 -23.31 32.01 -11.64
N ASN A 239 -24.15 31.75 -10.64
CA ASN A 239 -23.75 31.19 -9.35
C ASN A 239 -23.10 29.81 -9.49
N TRP A 240 -23.60 28.96 -10.39
CA TRP A 240 -23.00 27.67 -10.68
C TRP A 240 -21.61 27.78 -11.30
N LYS A 241 -21.41 28.75 -12.22
CA LYS A 241 -20.08 29.07 -12.78
C LYS A 241 -19.12 29.59 -11.72
N LEU A 242 -19.57 30.47 -10.83
CA LEU A 242 -18.78 30.98 -9.71
C LEU A 242 -18.39 29.86 -8.74
N TYR A 243 -19.33 28.96 -8.43
CA TYR A 243 -19.07 27.79 -7.59
C TYR A 243 -18.00 26.88 -8.23
N LYS A 244 -18.10 26.63 -9.54
CA LYS A 244 -17.11 25.85 -10.29
C LYS A 244 -15.71 26.47 -10.24
N MET A 245 -15.58 27.76 -10.50
CA MET A 245 -14.29 28.45 -10.42
C MET A 245 -13.69 28.41 -9.01
N LYS A 246 -14.53 28.56 -7.97
CA LYS A 246 -14.10 28.50 -6.56
C LYS A 246 -13.65 27.09 -6.16
N ASP A 247 -14.34 26.06 -6.66
CA ASP A 247 -13.98 24.65 -6.47
C ASP A 247 -12.65 24.31 -7.16
N GLU A 248 -12.44 24.83 -8.37
CA GLU A 248 -11.16 24.68 -9.09
C GLU A 248 -10.01 25.39 -8.37
N GLN A 249 -10.25 26.58 -7.82
CA GLN A 249 -9.25 27.30 -7.04
C GLN A 249 -8.88 26.54 -5.76
N ARG A 250 -9.88 25.94 -5.08
CA ARG A 250 -9.65 25.05 -3.92
C ARG A 250 -8.81 23.83 -4.31
N LYS A 251 -9.17 23.15 -5.41
CA LYS A 251 -8.39 22.00 -5.92
C LYS A 251 -6.95 22.36 -6.26
N LYS A 252 -6.73 23.54 -6.85
CA LYS A 252 -5.37 24.06 -7.10
C LYS A 252 -4.62 24.31 -5.79
N GLY A 253 -5.28 24.86 -4.77
CA GLY A 253 -4.74 25.02 -3.43
C GLY A 253 -4.37 23.69 -2.79
N ASP A 254 -5.27 22.70 -2.81
CA ASP A 254 -5.05 21.36 -2.27
C ASP A 254 -3.87 20.67 -2.95
N LEU A 255 -3.73 20.80 -4.26
CA LEU A 255 -2.61 20.23 -5.01
C LEU A 255 -1.26 20.84 -4.58
N LEU A 256 -1.21 22.15 -4.39
CA LEU A 256 -0.01 22.85 -3.93
C LEU A 256 0.32 22.49 -2.47
N GLU A 257 -0.70 22.35 -1.63
CA GLU A 257 -0.57 21.91 -0.25
C GLU A 257 0.05 20.51 -0.17
N VAL A 258 -0.46 19.56 -0.97
CA VAL A 258 0.08 18.20 -1.06
C VAL A 258 1.53 18.20 -1.53
N LYS A 259 1.88 19.03 -2.52
CA LYS A 259 3.27 19.16 -2.97
C LYS A 259 4.18 19.72 -1.88
N ARG A 260 3.71 20.70 -1.11
CA ARG A 260 4.44 21.26 0.03
C ARG A 260 4.67 20.21 1.12
N GLN A 261 3.62 19.47 1.46
CA GLN A 261 3.70 18.38 2.45
C GLN A 261 4.70 17.31 2.04
N TRP A 262 4.67 16.87 0.77
CA TRP A 262 5.63 15.88 0.25
C TRP A 262 7.08 16.38 0.39
N GLN A 263 7.32 17.65 0.09
CA GLN A 263 8.64 18.26 0.23
C GLN A 263 9.06 18.38 1.71
N GLU A 264 8.14 18.69 2.62
CA GLU A 264 8.40 18.71 4.07
C GLU A 264 8.67 17.30 4.63
N GLU A 265 7.96 16.28 4.14
CA GLU A 265 8.20 14.88 4.46
C GLU A 265 9.57 14.41 3.99
N GLU A 266 10.00 14.76 2.78
CA GLU A 266 11.37 14.50 2.32
C GLU A 266 12.40 15.18 3.23
N ARG A 267 12.19 16.45 3.59
CA ARG A 267 13.11 17.18 4.50
C ARG A 267 13.20 16.53 5.87
N THR A 268 12.08 16.10 6.44
CA THR A 268 12.08 15.43 7.76
C THR A 268 12.68 14.04 7.68
N LYS A 269 12.41 13.27 6.61
CA LYS A 269 13.03 11.97 6.36
C LYS A 269 14.55 12.08 6.14
N ALA A 270 15.02 13.10 5.43
CA ALA A 270 16.44 13.38 5.27
C ALA A 270 17.11 13.69 6.61
N ARG A 271 16.51 14.57 7.43
CA ARG A 271 16.99 14.85 8.80
C ARG A 271 17.03 13.59 9.67
N GLN A 272 16.00 12.75 9.58
CA GLN A 272 15.96 11.47 10.31
C GLN A 272 17.05 10.51 9.82
N HIS A 273 17.29 10.44 8.51
CA HIS A 273 18.35 9.63 7.93
C HIS A 273 19.74 10.10 8.37
N ASP A 274 19.99 11.42 8.36
CA ASP A 274 21.24 12.00 8.86
C ASP A 274 21.44 11.71 10.35
N GLN A 275 20.39 11.83 11.17
CA GLN A 275 20.45 11.48 12.58
C GLN A 275 20.81 10.00 12.79
N ARG A 276 20.26 9.09 11.97
CA ARG A 276 20.62 7.67 11.99
C ARG A 276 22.06 7.44 11.56
N ARG A 277 22.53 8.13 10.51
CA ARG A 277 23.92 8.04 10.03
C ARG A 277 24.90 8.46 11.12
N VAL A 278 24.67 9.60 11.77
CA VAL A 278 25.51 10.09 12.86
C VAL A 278 25.47 9.16 14.07
N ASN A 279 24.30 8.63 14.42
CA ASN A 279 24.16 7.67 15.52
C ASN A 279 24.92 6.37 15.22
N ASN A 280 24.75 5.81 14.01
CA ASN A 280 25.47 4.61 13.59
C ASN A 280 26.99 4.84 13.59
N ALA A 281 27.48 5.96 13.03
CA ALA A 281 28.90 6.31 13.06
C ALA A 281 29.44 6.48 14.49
N PHE A 282 28.63 7.02 15.40
CA PHE A 282 28.98 7.10 16.82
C PHE A 282 29.09 5.71 17.46
N LEU A 283 28.16 4.80 17.17
CA LEU A 283 28.19 3.41 17.65
C LEU A 283 29.38 2.63 17.09
N ASP A 284 29.68 2.78 15.80
CA ASP A 284 30.86 2.17 15.16
C ASP A 284 32.15 2.67 15.80
N ARG A 285 32.22 3.97 16.14
CA ARG A 285 33.38 4.54 16.85
C ARG A 285 33.53 3.99 18.27
N ILE A 286 32.44 3.64 18.95
CA ILE A 286 32.49 2.99 20.26
C ILE A 286 32.90 1.51 20.12
N GLN A 287 32.34 0.80 19.14
CA GLN A 287 32.61 -0.62 18.93
C GLN A 287 34.03 -0.87 18.39
N GLY A 288 34.53 -0.01 17.50
CA GLY A 288 35.91 -0.06 17.01
C GLY A 288 36.94 0.18 18.11
N LYS A 289 36.61 0.96 19.15
CA LYS A 289 37.45 1.10 20.34
C LYS A 289 37.48 -0.16 21.22
N SER A 290 36.42 -0.98 21.19
CA SER A 290 36.38 -2.25 21.93
C SER A 290 37.01 -3.43 21.20
N GLN A 291 37.31 -3.31 19.90
CA GLN A 291 37.91 -4.38 19.09
C GLN A 291 39.42 -4.18 18.85
N ALA A 292 39.97 -2.98 19.07
CA ALA A 292 41.39 -2.69 18.95
C ALA A 292 42.17 -3.04 20.22
N GLY A 293 42.42 -4.33 20.40
CA GLY A 293 43.63 -4.80 21.09
C GLY A 293 44.83 -4.59 20.17
N GLY A 294 45.44 -3.41 20.24
CA GLY A 294 46.66 -3.10 19.48
C GLY A 294 47.14 -1.70 19.83
N LEU A 295 48.27 -1.61 20.53
CA LEU A 295 48.95 -0.35 20.79
C LEU A 295 49.10 0.47 19.51
N GLN A 296 48.50 1.66 19.47
CA GLN A 296 49.17 2.84 18.91
C GLN A 296 48.86 4.06 19.79
N SER A 297 49.92 4.47 20.48
CA SER A 297 50.11 5.78 21.08
C SER A 297 49.95 6.89 20.03
N GLY A 298 49.44 8.04 20.46
CA GLY A 298 49.70 9.32 19.80
C GLY A 298 48.46 10.04 19.25
N GLY A 299 47.91 10.98 20.04
CA GLY A 299 46.92 11.93 19.52
C GLY A 299 46.16 12.63 20.63
N PHE A 300 46.84 13.54 21.31
CA PHE A 300 46.30 14.42 22.34
C PHE A 300 44.96 15.05 21.93
N GLY A 301 44.00 15.00 22.86
CA GLY A 301 42.71 15.65 22.71
C GLY A 301 42.88 17.16 22.57
N ASN A 302 42.51 17.69 21.41
CA ASN A 302 42.27 19.13 21.23
C ASN A 302 40.90 19.47 21.82
N MET A 303 40.88 19.87 23.10
CA MET A 303 39.71 20.50 23.72
C MET A 303 39.63 21.95 23.29
N ASN A 304 38.86 22.23 22.25
CA ASN A 304 38.32 23.56 21.99
C ASN A 304 36.83 23.58 22.33
N CYS A 305 36.52 23.50 23.63
CA CYS A 305 35.25 23.94 24.19
C CYS A 305 35.47 25.33 24.80
N GLY A 306 35.28 26.38 23.98
CA GLY A 306 35.53 27.76 24.40
C GLY A 306 35.04 28.77 23.38
N ARG A 307 33.73 28.94 23.28
CA ARG A 307 33.03 30.14 22.79
C ARG A 307 31.61 30.02 23.36
N GLY A 308 31.28 30.66 24.47
CA GLY A 308 31.28 32.11 24.62
C GLY A 308 29.93 32.62 24.15
N TRP A 309 28.88 32.42 24.96
CA TRP A 309 27.63 33.15 24.79
C TRP A 309 27.89 34.57 25.32
N GLY A 310 27.86 35.54 24.42
CA GLY A 310 28.05 36.95 24.72
C GLY A 310 27.36 37.79 23.65
N VAL A 311 26.24 38.39 24.06
CA VAL A 311 25.33 39.33 23.38
C VAL A 311 24.34 38.71 22.39
#